data_AF-A0A842UEL9-F1
#
_entry.id   AF-A0A842UEL9-F1
#
_cell.length_a   1.000
_cell.length_b   1.000
_cell.length_c   1.000
_cell.angle_alpha   90.00
_cell.angle_beta   90.00
_cell.angle_gamma   90.00
#
_symmetry.space_group_name_H-M   'P 1'
#
loop_
_entity.id
_entity.type
_entity.pdbx_description
1 polymer ?
#
loop_
_entity_poly.entity_id
_entity_poly.type
_entity_poly.pdbx_seq_one_letter_code
_entity_poly.pdbx_strand_id
1 'polypeptide(L)'
;LFNNKGINPKGLLIDKTRPTIVKQRIVSGNHQQLMRLDYEDAKPISQELELNLYSFIANNIDTIDVIVISDYAKGLVNKNLVKKIIDLVASKNIPIIADPKPKNKNCYRDVTLMTPNFNEAKIMSDSNGSLEEIGNALINKYNSNILITRSSEGITLFEKDGTLSHFPTKKIKVFDVSGAGDTVVAVSALGLASGLNMKDIANLANIAGRIVVQKPGTSTLTVEELKESLISSNVNAIRKKIEKKWGHEDWIVNYENANYCGKRLVLKKGYQCSIHYHKIKSEVFYINQGCVLLQAYGEEKLMKLGDSLLIEPGTKHRFIGLSDAEIIEFSSHHKDEDSYRDEPSGKIDETTFKSYLEKYSGEMNK
;
A
#
# COMPACT_ATOMS: atom_id res chain seq x y z
N LEU A 1 24.61 -16.38 16.46
CA LEU A 1 23.32 -16.15 15.76
C LEU A 1 22.92 -14.68 15.78
N PHE A 2 22.60 -14.10 16.95
CA PHE A 2 22.12 -12.72 17.07
C PHE A 2 23.11 -11.66 16.57
N ASN A 3 24.40 -11.75 16.97
CA ASN A 3 25.44 -10.82 16.52
C ASN A 3 25.59 -10.76 15.00
N ASN A 4 25.51 -11.90 14.31
CA ASN A 4 25.61 -11.97 12.85
C ASN A 4 24.42 -11.28 12.13
N LYS A 5 23.32 -11.05 12.87
CA LYS A 5 22.13 -10.32 12.39
C LYS A 5 22.07 -8.89 12.92
N GLY A 6 23.14 -8.39 13.57
CA GLY A 6 23.16 -7.06 14.18
C GLY A 6 22.25 -6.91 15.41
N ILE A 7 21.79 -8.01 16.01
CA ILE A 7 20.90 -7.99 17.18
C ILE A 7 21.75 -8.05 18.45
N ASN A 8 21.59 -7.06 19.33
CA ASN A 8 22.28 -6.99 20.62
C ASN A 8 21.71 -8.04 21.62
N PRO A 9 22.49 -9.04 22.08
CA PRO A 9 22.00 -10.13 22.91
C PRO A 9 22.09 -9.87 24.42
N LYS A 10 22.48 -8.67 24.87
CA LYS A 10 22.76 -8.38 26.30
C LYS A 10 21.58 -8.67 27.25
N GLY A 11 20.34 -8.67 26.75
CA GLY A 11 19.13 -8.98 27.53
C GLY A 11 18.77 -10.47 27.59
N LEU A 12 19.59 -11.37 27.04
CA LEU A 12 19.32 -12.82 27.10
C LEU A 12 19.66 -13.39 28.48
N LEU A 13 18.69 -14.06 29.09
CA LEU A 13 18.86 -14.77 30.36
C LEU A 13 18.92 -16.28 30.13
N ILE A 14 19.75 -16.98 30.91
CA ILE A 14 19.94 -18.43 30.81
C ILE A 14 19.15 -19.13 31.91
N ASP A 15 18.24 -20.02 31.53
CA ASP A 15 17.55 -20.94 32.43
C ASP A 15 18.08 -22.37 32.20
N LYS A 16 18.81 -22.93 33.16
CA LYS A 16 19.38 -24.28 33.06
C LYS A 16 18.34 -25.40 33.24
N THR A 17 17.13 -25.07 33.67
CA THR A 17 16.07 -26.04 34.00
C THR A 17 15.18 -26.39 32.80
N ARG A 18 15.33 -25.67 31.68
CA ARG A 18 14.53 -25.88 30.46
C ARG A 18 15.39 -25.87 29.20
N PRO A 19 14.98 -26.58 28.15
CA PRO A 19 15.67 -26.49 26.86
C PRO A 19 15.40 -25.15 26.18
N THR A 20 16.36 -24.66 25.40
CA THR A 20 16.08 -23.63 24.39
C THR A 20 15.07 -24.18 23.38
N ILE A 21 14.03 -23.41 23.07
CA ILE A 21 12.94 -23.89 22.20
C ILE A 21 13.45 -24.10 20.78
N VAL A 22 13.26 -25.30 20.24
CA VAL A 22 13.65 -25.66 18.87
C VAL A 22 12.47 -26.28 18.14
N LYS A 23 12.19 -25.77 16.94
CA LYS A 23 11.19 -26.30 16.00
C LYS A 23 11.94 -26.93 14.82
N GLN A 24 12.27 -28.21 14.93
CA GLN A 24 13.02 -28.93 13.90
C GLN A 24 12.05 -29.50 12.86
N ARG A 25 12.19 -29.10 11.59
CA ARG A 25 11.42 -29.65 10.47
C ARG A 25 12.27 -30.68 9.74
N ILE A 26 11.75 -31.89 9.60
CA ILE A 26 12.35 -32.95 8.80
C ILE A 26 11.68 -32.93 7.43
N VAL A 27 12.47 -32.73 6.39
CA VAL A 27 12.01 -32.60 5.01
C VAL A 27 12.59 -33.72 4.15
N SER A 28 11.82 -34.23 3.20
CA SER A 28 12.27 -35.16 2.17
C SER A 28 13.18 -34.46 1.15
N GLY A 29 13.96 -35.21 0.37
CA GLY A 29 14.79 -34.66 -0.71
C GLY A 29 14.00 -33.85 -1.75
N ASN A 30 12.69 -34.13 -1.88
CA ASN A 30 11.77 -33.37 -2.73
C ASN A 30 11.18 -32.13 -2.04
N HIS A 31 11.79 -31.64 -0.95
CA HIS A 31 11.36 -30.47 -0.15
C HIS A 31 9.97 -30.59 0.49
N GLN A 32 9.40 -31.79 0.53
CA GLN A 32 8.16 -32.07 1.26
C GLN A 32 8.43 -32.22 2.76
N GLN A 33 7.71 -31.49 3.61
CA GLN A 33 7.83 -31.64 5.06
C GLN A 33 7.22 -32.97 5.52
N LEU A 34 8.05 -33.85 6.11
CA LEU A 34 7.67 -35.18 6.58
C LEU A 34 7.17 -35.14 8.02
N MET A 35 7.91 -34.46 8.90
CA MET A 35 7.56 -34.35 10.32
C MET A 35 8.16 -33.10 10.96
N ARG A 36 7.60 -32.71 12.10
CA ARG A 36 8.09 -31.61 12.93
C ARG A 36 8.33 -32.11 14.35
N LEU A 37 9.55 -31.90 14.86
CA LEU A 37 9.94 -32.20 16.23
C LEU A 37 10.07 -30.88 17.00
N ASP A 38 9.27 -30.75 18.05
CA ASP A 38 9.20 -29.55 18.88
C ASP A 38 9.86 -29.86 20.24
N TYR A 39 11.01 -29.24 20.53
CA TYR A 39 11.68 -29.31 21.83
C TYR A 39 11.32 -28.05 22.61
N GLU A 40 10.47 -28.16 23.63
CA GLU A 40 9.98 -27.00 24.37
C GLU A 40 9.54 -27.34 25.80
N ASP A 41 9.65 -26.37 26.71
CA ASP A 41 8.97 -26.37 28.01
C ASP A 41 8.14 -25.08 28.10
N ALA A 42 6.83 -25.23 28.32
CA ALA A 42 5.88 -24.13 28.41
C ALA A 42 5.52 -23.73 29.85
N LYS A 43 6.20 -24.29 30.85
CA LYS A 43 6.03 -23.88 32.26
C LYS A 43 6.43 -22.42 32.43
N PRO A 44 5.77 -21.68 33.34
CA PRO A 44 6.22 -20.34 33.72
C PRO A 44 7.70 -20.31 34.08
N ILE A 45 8.38 -19.19 33.78
CA ILE A 45 9.75 -18.96 34.26
C ILE A 45 9.77 -18.77 35.79
N SER A 46 10.94 -18.90 36.41
CA SER A 46 11.10 -18.62 37.84
C SER A 46 10.90 -17.13 38.14
N GLN A 47 10.50 -16.82 39.39
CA GLN A 47 10.38 -15.43 39.84
C GLN A 47 11.72 -14.68 39.78
N GLU A 48 12.83 -15.38 40.01
CA GLU A 48 14.18 -14.81 39.88
C GLU A 48 14.48 -14.35 38.45
N LEU A 49 14.20 -15.19 37.44
CA LEU A 49 14.38 -14.82 36.04
C LEU A 49 13.46 -13.67 35.63
N GLU A 50 12.23 -13.64 36.14
CA GLU A 50 11.29 -12.55 35.91
C GLU A 50 11.83 -11.22 36.48
N LEU A 51 12.36 -11.23 37.70
CA LEU A 51 12.97 -10.06 38.34
C LEU A 51 14.23 -9.60 37.61
N ASN A 52 15.08 -10.53 37.16
CA ASN A 52 16.28 -10.22 36.39
C ASN A 52 15.94 -9.57 35.05
N LEU A 53 14.92 -10.08 34.35
CA LEU A 53 14.47 -9.52 33.08
C LEU A 53 13.88 -8.12 33.27
N TYR A 54 13.01 -7.95 34.26
CA TYR A 54 12.45 -6.64 34.59
C TYR A 54 13.56 -5.63 34.94
N SER A 55 14.53 -6.02 35.76
CA SER A 55 15.65 -5.15 36.16
C SER A 55 16.51 -4.76 34.95
N PHE A 56 16.74 -5.68 34.01
CA PHE A 56 17.44 -5.36 32.77
C PHE A 56 16.68 -4.31 31.94
N ILE A 57 15.36 -4.48 31.76
CA ILE A 57 14.53 -3.52 31.03
C ILE A 57 14.55 -2.15 31.73
N ALA A 58 14.33 -2.13 33.04
CA ALA A 58 14.32 -0.90 33.84
C ALA A 58 15.64 -0.13 33.76
N ASN A 59 16.78 -0.82 33.83
CA ASN A 59 18.10 -0.18 33.75
C ASN A 59 18.46 0.36 32.35
N ASN A 60 17.77 -0.10 31.30
CA ASN A 60 18.04 0.32 29.92
C ASN A 60 16.88 1.13 29.32
N ILE A 61 15.88 1.51 30.13
CA ILE A 61 14.62 2.04 29.63
C ILE A 61 14.78 3.34 28.83
N ASP A 62 15.77 4.17 29.19
CA ASP A 62 16.07 5.44 28.51
C ASP A 62 16.66 5.26 27.10
N THR A 63 17.02 4.04 26.71
CA THR A 63 17.57 3.71 25.40
C THR A 63 16.57 2.97 24.50
N ILE A 64 15.32 2.81 24.96
CA ILE A 64 14.29 2.02 24.30
C ILE A 64 13.20 2.93 23.75
N ASP A 65 13.04 2.95 22.42
CA ASP A 65 11.99 3.72 21.75
C ASP A 65 10.65 2.98 21.67
N VAL A 66 10.67 1.64 21.73
CA VAL A 66 9.47 0.78 21.65
C VAL A 66 9.75 -0.57 22.31
N ILE A 67 8.74 -1.14 22.98
CA ILE A 67 8.81 -2.50 23.52
C ILE A 67 7.89 -3.42 22.71
N VAL A 68 8.44 -4.57 22.27
CA VAL A 68 7.69 -5.63 21.61
C VAL A 68 7.50 -6.80 22.57
N ILE A 69 6.25 -7.12 22.89
CA ILE A 69 5.87 -8.33 23.64
C ILE A 69 5.44 -9.40 22.63
N SER A 70 6.37 -10.26 22.23
CA SER A 70 6.09 -11.38 21.34
C SER A 70 5.75 -12.64 22.15
N ASP A 71 4.46 -12.96 22.26
CA ASP A 71 4.00 -14.09 23.05
C ASP A 71 3.81 -15.35 22.19
N TYR A 72 4.47 -16.44 22.57
CA TYR A 72 4.25 -17.78 22.01
C TYR A 72 3.60 -18.74 23.02
N ALA A 73 3.16 -18.22 24.17
CA ALA A 73 2.57 -18.96 25.28
C ALA A 73 3.50 -20.06 25.86
N LYS A 74 4.80 -19.76 25.93
CA LYS A 74 5.89 -20.65 26.38
C LYS A 74 6.45 -20.32 27.78
N GLY A 75 5.68 -19.59 28.59
CA GLY A 75 5.96 -19.38 30.00
C GLY A 75 6.75 -18.11 30.35
N LEU A 76 7.30 -17.39 29.37
CA LEU A 76 7.94 -16.09 29.60
C LEU A 76 6.91 -15.00 29.89
N VAL A 77 5.93 -14.83 28.99
CA VAL A 77 4.90 -13.80 29.11
C VAL A 77 3.87 -14.25 30.15
N ASN A 78 3.72 -13.42 31.19
CA ASN A 78 2.76 -13.61 32.25
C ASN A 78 2.22 -12.26 32.76
N LYS A 79 1.11 -12.29 33.48
CA LYS A 79 0.40 -11.08 33.94
C LYS A 79 1.26 -10.15 34.80
N ASN A 80 2.11 -10.69 35.68
CA ASN A 80 2.92 -9.89 36.58
C ASN A 80 4.02 -9.13 35.83
N LEU A 81 4.78 -9.84 34.99
CA LEU A 81 5.84 -9.24 34.18
C LEU A 81 5.29 -8.15 33.25
N VAL A 82 4.23 -8.46 32.50
CA VAL A 82 3.66 -7.51 31.53
C VAL A 82 3.12 -6.27 32.25
N LYS A 83 2.42 -6.44 33.38
CA LYS A 83 1.96 -5.32 34.20
C LYS A 83 3.11 -4.42 34.65
N LYS A 84 4.19 -4.99 35.18
CA LYS A 84 5.37 -4.22 35.60
C LYS A 84 5.99 -3.43 34.45
N ILE A 85 6.05 -4.02 33.25
CA ILE A 85 6.56 -3.34 32.06
C ILE A 85 5.66 -2.16 31.66
N ILE A 86 4.33 -2.36 31.66
CA ILE A 86 3.35 -1.29 31.37
C ILE A 86 3.50 -0.15 32.39
N ASP A 87 3.53 -0.48 33.68
CA ASP A 87 3.65 0.52 34.76
C ASP A 87 4.98 1.30 34.64
N LEU A 88 6.08 0.65 34.25
CA LEU A 88 7.38 1.27 34.02
C LEU A 88 7.36 2.28 32.87
N VAL A 89 6.77 1.93 31.73
CA VAL A 89 6.77 2.80 30.53
C VAL A 89 5.71 3.88 30.56
N ALA A 90 4.65 3.74 31.36
CA ALA A 90 3.54 4.69 31.41
C ALA A 90 4.02 6.12 31.70
N SER A 91 5.05 6.27 32.53
CA SER A 91 5.66 7.57 32.87
C SER A 91 6.55 8.17 31.77
N LYS A 92 6.99 7.35 30.80
CA LYS A 92 7.96 7.73 29.75
C LYS A 92 7.34 7.80 28.35
N ASN A 93 6.05 7.46 28.21
CA ASN A 93 5.34 7.41 26.95
C ASN A 93 6.00 6.51 25.89
N ILE A 94 6.67 5.44 26.32
CA ILE A 94 7.29 4.45 25.42
C ILE A 94 6.19 3.49 24.95
N PRO A 95 5.93 3.38 23.63
CA PRO A 95 4.89 2.52 23.11
C PRO A 95 5.19 1.02 23.34
N ILE A 96 4.13 0.26 23.61
CA ILE A 96 4.17 -1.20 23.68
C ILE A 96 3.33 -1.79 22.55
N ILE A 97 3.92 -2.68 21.77
CA ILE A 97 3.19 -3.55 20.85
C ILE A 97 3.19 -4.98 21.38
N ALA A 98 2.03 -5.62 21.36
CA ALA A 98 1.89 -7.02 21.77
C ALA A 98 1.42 -7.87 20.59
N ASP A 99 2.12 -8.98 20.34
CA ASP A 99 1.67 -10.09 19.51
C ASP A 99 1.09 -11.16 20.44
N PRO A 100 -0.25 -11.18 20.65
CA PRO A 100 -0.83 -11.89 21.77
C PRO A 100 -1.08 -13.37 21.45
N LYS A 101 -1.21 -14.19 22.50
CA LYS A 101 -1.83 -15.52 22.41
C LYS A 101 -3.06 -15.62 23.29
N PRO A 102 -4.12 -16.33 22.86
CA PRO A 102 -5.33 -16.52 23.65
C PRO A 102 -5.10 -17.08 25.06
N LYS A 103 -4.10 -17.95 25.25
CA LYS A 103 -3.74 -18.52 26.55
C LYS A 103 -3.38 -17.45 27.59
N ASN A 104 -2.80 -16.35 27.13
CA ASN A 104 -2.35 -15.24 27.97
C ASN A 104 -3.24 -13.99 27.80
N LYS A 105 -4.48 -14.16 27.33
CA LYS A 105 -5.37 -13.04 26.97
C LYS A 105 -5.48 -11.95 28.04
N ASN A 106 -5.37 -12.29 29.33
CA ASN A 106 -5.47 -11.34 30.44
C ASN A 106 -4.21 -10.49 30.72
N CYS A 107 -3.17 -10.55 29.88
CA CYS A 107 -1.91 -9.85 30.13
C CYS A 107 -1.81 -8.46 29.47
N TYR A 108 -2.57 -8.19 28.40
CA TYR A 108 -2.25 -7.14 27.42
C TYR A 108 -3.06 -5.84 27.56
N ARG A 109 -3.61 -5.56 28.73
CA ARG A 109 -4.37 -4.31 28.94
C ARG A 109 -3.42 -3.11 28.91
N ASP A 110 -3.87 -2.00 28.32
CA ASP A 110 -3.18 -0.70 28.27
C ASP A 110 -1.87 -0.69 27.46
N VAL A 111 -1.70 -1.65 26.52
CA VAL A 111 -0.64 -1.57 25.51
C VAL A 111 -1.02 -0.59 24.39
N THR A 112 -0.05 -0.11 23.62
CA THR A 112 -0.31 0.85 22.54
C THR A 112 -1.01 0.20 21.34
N LEU A 113 -0.56 -1.00 20.96
CA LEU A 113 -1.07 -1.74 19.80
C LEU A 113 -1.06 -3.25 20.07
N MET A 114 -2.14 -3.95 19.72
CA MET A 114 -2.18 -5.42 19.69
C MET A 114 -2.32 -5.91 18.25
N THR A 115 -1.63 -6.99 17.90
CA THR A 115 -1.62 -7.51 16.52
C THR A 115 -2.14 -8.95 16.36
N PRO A 116 -3.29 -9.33 16.94
CA PRO A 116 -3.79 -10.70 16.82
C PRO A 116 -4.11 -11.05 15.36
N ASN A 117 -3.99 -12.33 14.99
CA ASN A 117 -4.68 -12.81 13.80
C ASN A 117 -6.20 -12.93 14.05
N PHE A 118 -6.99 -13.08 12.99
CA PHE A 118 -8.45 -13.14 13.11
C PHE A 118 -8.96 -14.24 14.07
N ASN A 119 -8.33 -15.42 14.08
CA ASN A 119 -8.73 -16.50 14.97
C ASN A 119 -8.40 -16.18 16.44
N GLU A 120 -7.22 -15.63 16.70
CA GLU A 120 -6.83 -15.18 18.03
C GLU A 120 -7.75 -14.05 18.52
N ALA A 121 -8.04 -13.08 17.66
CA ALA A 121 -8.96 -11.99 17.93
C ALA A 121 -10.34 -12.50 18.34
N LYS A 122 -10.90 -13.47 17.60
CA LYS A 122 -12.19 -14.10 17.92
C LYS A 122 -12.19 -14.80 19.27
N ILE A 123 -11.14 -15.57 19.58
CA ILE A 123 -11.04 -16.27 20.88
C ILE A 123 -10.86 -15.27 22.03
N MET A 124 -10.10 -14.20 21.80
CA MET A 124 -9.76 -13.21 22.83
C MET A 124 -10.88 -12.21 23.10
N SER A 125 -11.73 -11.93 22.11
CA SER A 125 -12.88 -11.03 22.25
C SER A 125 -14.03 -11.66 23.03
N ASP A 126 -14.05 -12.99 23.13
CA ASP A 126 -15.19 -13.77 23.64
C ASP A 126 -16.50 -13.47 22.85
N SER A 127 -16.37 -12.98 21.60
CA SER A 127 -17.47 -12.61 20.70
C SER A 127 -17.52 -13.52 19.46
N ASN A 128 -18.72 -13.90 19.05
CA ASN A 128 -19.00 -14.61 17.80
C ASN A 128 -19.60 -13.70 16.71
N GLY A 129 -19.60 -12.39 16.93
CA GLY A 129 -20.17 -11.41 16.01
C GLY A 129 -19.33 -11.18 14.75
N SER A 130 -19.71 -10.15 14.01
CA SER A 130 -18.97 -9.54 12.92
C SER A 130 -17.55 -9.13 13.35
N LEU A 131 -16.67 -8.91 12.37
CA LEU A 131 -15.32 -8.42 12.61
C LEU A 131 -15.31 -7.10 13.40
N GLU A 132 -16.28 -6.23 13.13
CA GLU A 132 -16.41 -4.95 13.82
C GLU A 132 -16.77 -5.13 15.29
N GLU A 133 -17.74 -6.01 15.60
CA GLU A 133 -18.07 -6.37 16.98
C GLU A 133 -16.90 -7.01 17.72
N ILE A 134 -16.12 -7.87 17.04
CA ILE A 134 -14.90 -8.47 17.60
C ILE A 134 -13.86 -7.38 17.90
N GLY A 135 -13.59 -6.48 16.96
CA GLY A 135 -12.62 -5.39 17.14
C GLY A 135 -13.00 -4.45 18.28
N ASN A 136 -14.27 -4.02 18.33
CA ASN A 136 -14.79 -3.16 19.39
C ASN A 136 -14.77 -3.85 20.77
N ALA A 137 -15.09 -5.15 20.84
CA ALA A 137 -14.96 -5.91 22.08
C ALA A 137 -13.50 -5.96 22.58
N LEU A 138 -12.53 -6.10 21.67
CA LEU A 138 -11.10 -6.09 22.02
C LEU A 138 -10.65 -4.70 22.48
N ILE A 139 -11.04 -3.62 21.80
CA ILE A 139 -10.78 -2.23 22.21
C ILE A 139 -11.27 -2.00 23.64
N ASN A 140 -12.52 -2.35 23.93
CA ASN A 140 -13.11 -2.16 25.26
C ASN A 140 -12.43 -3.01 26.34
N LYS A 141 -12.02 -4.23 26.00
CA LYS A 141 -11.39 -5.16 26.93
C LYS A 141 -9.96 -4.75 27.29
N TYR A 142 -9.20 -4.30 26.29
CA TYR A 142 -7.76 -4.06 26.43
C TYR A 142 -7.38 -2.58 26.54
N ASN A 143 -8.25 -1.64 26.16
CA ASN A 143 -7.92 -0.22 26.10
C ASN A 143 -6.68 0.08 25.22
N SER A 144 -6.61 -0.61 24.07
CA SER A 144 -5.46 -0.63 23.15
C SER A 144 -5.95 -0.54 21.72
N ASN A 145 -5.19 0.07 20.79
CA ASN A 145 -5.50 -0.06 19.36
C ASN A 145 -5.33 -1.53 18.94
N ILE A 146 -6.17 -2.01 18.02
CA ILE A 146 -6.20 -3.42 17.60
C ILE A 146 -5.98 -3.51 16.09
N LEU A 147 -4.92 -4.17 15.67
CA LEU A 147 -4.59 -4.45 14.28
C LEU A 147 -4.79 -5.94 14.02
N ILE A 148 -5.91 -6.29 13.39
CA ILE A 148 -6.26 -7.68 13.11
C ILE A 148 -5.69 -8.07 11.75
N THR A 149 -4.80 -9.07 11.73
CA THR A 149 -4.31 -9.66 10.48
C THR A 149 -5.29 -10.72 9.96
N ARG A 150 -5.62 -10.63 8.67
CA ARG A 150 -6.66 -11.44 8.02
C ARG A 150 -6.16 -12.18 6.78
N SER A 151 -4.89 -12.59 6.80
CA SER A 151 -4.26 -13.35 5.70
C SER A 151 -4.49 -12.68 4.33
N SER A 152 -5.14 -13.35 3.38
CA SER A 152 -5.41 -12.82 2.03
C SER A 152 -6.37 -11.65 1.98
N GLU A 153 -7.09 -11.35 3.06
CA GLU A 153 -7.96 -10.19 3.16
C GLU A 153 -7.19 -8.93 3.60
N GLY A 154 -5.93 -9.06 4.03
CA GLY A 154 -5.08 -7.95 4.45
C GLY A 154 -5.19 -7.67 5.95
N ILE A 155 -5.30 -6.40 6.33
CA ILE A 155 -5.28 -5.94 7.72
C ILE A 155 -6.50 -5.05 8.00
N THR A 156 -7.10 -5.18 9.18
CA THR A 156 -8.12 -4.26 9.68
C THR A 156 -7.64 -3.64 10.99
N LEU A 157 -7.61 -2.31 11.04
CA LEU A 157 -7.20 -1.51 12.18
C LEU A 157 -8.43 -0.92 12.87
N PHE A 158 -8.49 -1.11 14.18
CA PHE A 158 -9.44 -0.49 15.10
C PHE A 158 -8.65 0.43 16.02
N GLU A 159 -9.00 1.72 16.02
CA GLU A 159 -8.38 2.72 16.86
C GLU A 159 -9.28 3.06 18.06
N LYS A 160 -8.66 3.49 19.17
CA LYS A 160 -9.40 3.79 20.42
C LYS A 160 -10.38 4.95 20.29
N ASP A 161 -10.21 5.81 19.29
CA ASP A 161 -11.12 6.92 18.99
C ASP A 161 -12.38 6.47 18.22
N GLY A 162 -12.51 5.17 17.92
CA GLY A 162 -13.61 4.58 17.16
C GLY A 162 -13.33 4.52 15.65
N THR A 163 -12.17 4.99 15.17
CA THR A 163 -11.81 4.90 13.76
C THR A 163 -11.58 3.44 13.35
N LEU A 164 -12.25 3.02 12.28
CA LEU A 164 -12.09 1.72 11.64
C LEU A 164 -11.49 1.92 10.25
N SER A 165 -10.36 1.26 9.97
CA SER A 165 -9.71 1.29 8.66
C SER A 165 -9.37 -0.12 8.18
N HIS A 166 -9.64 -0.40 6.91
CA HIS A 166 -9.30 -1.68 6.29
C HIS A 166 -8.30 -1.49 5.15
N PHE A 167 -7.23 -2.28 5.18
CA PHE A 167 -6.12 -2.27 4.23
C PHE A 167 -6.10 -3.60 3.48
N PRO A 168 -6.73 -3.69 2.29
CA PRO A 168 -6.73 -4.91 1.51
C PRO A 168 -5.32 -5.24 1.02
N THR A 169 -5.01 -6.52 0.87
CA THR A 169 -3.75 -6.95 0.23
C THR A 169 -4.00 -7.38 -1.21
N LYS A 170 -3.05 -7.12 -2.12
CA LYS A 170 -3.14 -7.56 -3.52
C LYS A 170 -3.06 -9.10 -3.57
N LYS A 171 -3.88 -9.74 -4.40
CA LYS A 171 -3.74 -11.18 -4.66
C LYS A 171 -2.39 -11.45 -5.31
N ILE A 172 -1.59 -12.27 -4.66
CA ILE A 172 -0.24 -12.66 -5.09
C ILE A 172 -0.08 -14.16 -4.97
N LYS A 173 0.92 -14.73 -5.67
CA LYS A 173 1.31 -16.12 -5.45
C LYS A 173 2.03 -16.23 -4.11
N VAL A 174 1.38 -16.84 -3.14
CA VAL A 174 1.95 -17.11 -1.81
C VAL A 174 2.91 -18.28 -1.92
N PHE A 175 4.13 -18.11 -1.41
CA PHE A 175 5.15 -19.15 -1.34
C PHE A 175 5.16 -19.80 0.05
N ASP A 176 5.33 -19.02 1.11
CA ASP A 176 5.34 -19.47 2.51
C ASP A 176 4.75 -18.38 3.40
N VAL A 177 3.87 -18.74 4.33
CA VAL A 177 3.24 -17.78 5.27
C VAL A 177 4.01 -17.63 6.58
N SER A 178 5.07 -18.43 6.77
CA SER A 178 5.87 -18.46 7.98
C SER A 178 6.57 -17.10 8.24
N GLY A 179 6.33 -16.52 9.40
CA GLY A 179 6.98 -15.26 9.81
C GLY A 179 6.34 -13.98 9.26
N ALA A 180 5.22 -14.08 8.53
CA ALA A 180 4.47 -12.89 8.08
C ALA A 180 3.94 -12.07 9.26
N GLY A 181 3.43 -12.73 10.31
CA GLY A 181 3.01 -12.08 11.55
C GLY A 181 4.17 -11.36 12.24
N ASP A 182 5.32 -12.02 12.38
CA ASP A 182 6.53 -11.42 12.97
C ASP A 182 6.97 -10.17 12.20
N THR A 183 6.85 -10.19 10.87
CA THR A 183 7.14 -9.04 10.01
C THR A 183 6.16 -7.89 10.24
N VAL A 184 4.86 -8.19 10.32
CA VAL A 184 3.82 -7.19 10.65
C VAL A 184 4.12 -6.51 11.97
N VAL A 185 4.47 -7.29 13.00
CA VAL A 185 4.81 -6.79 14.34
C VAL A 185 6.07 -5.92 14.29
N ALA A 186 7.14 -6.40 13.64
CA ALA A 186 8.41 -5.67 13.57
C ALA A 186 8.28 -4.33 12.83
N VAL A 187 7.56 -4.30 11.71
CA VAL A 187 7.32 -3.07 10.94
C VAL A 187 6.42 -2.11 11.71
N SER A 188 5.42 -2.64 12.42
CA SER A 188 4.55 -1.83 13.27
C SER A 188 5.32 -1.21 14.44
N ALA A 189 6.20 -1.98 15.08
CA ALA A 189 7.07 -1.50 16.14
C ALA A 189 7.99 -0.37 15.65
N LEU A 190 8.59 -0.54 14.47
CA LEU A 190 9.44 0.50 13.86
C LEU A 190 8.64 1.76 13.54
N GLY A 191 7.42 1.63 13.02
CA GLY A 191 6.56 2.78 12.76
C GLY A 191 6.14 3.52 14.03
N LEU A 192 5.86 2.79 15.12
CA LEU A 192 5.60 3.39 16.44
C LEU A 192 6.82 4.14 16.98
N ALA A 193 8.01 3.51 16.93
CA ALA A 193 9.27 4.15 17.34
C ALA A 193 9.59 5.41 16.51
N SER A 194 9.16 5.41 15.24
CA SER A 194 9.35 6.55 14.33
C SER A 194 8.26 7.63 14.46
N GLY A 195 7.27 7.45 15.36
CA GLY A 195 6.18 8.42 15.57
C GLY A 195 5.15 8.48 14.44
N LEU A 196 5.03 7.44 13.61
CA LEU A 196 4.01 7.37 12.57
C LEU A 196 2.61 7.21 13.17
N ASN A 197 1.60 7.69 12.44
CA ASN A 197 0.20 7.43 12.81
C ASN A 197 -0.18 5.96 12.54
N MET A 198 -1.26 5.48 13.17
CA MET A 198 -1.67 4.08 13.11
C MET A 198 -2.07 3.62 11.69
N LYS A 199 -2.62 4.51 10.86
CA LYS A 199 -3.01 4.17 9.48
C LYS A 199 -1.78 3.91 8.62
N ASP A 200 -0.76 4.75 8.71
CA ASP A 200 0.50 4.55 8.00
C ASP A 200 1.21 3.29 8.48
N ILE A 201 1.20 3.04 9.80
CA ILE A 201 1.71 1.79 10.39
C ILE A 201 0.99 0.56 9.79
N ALA A 202 -0.34 0.55 9.81
CA ALA A 202 -1.12 -0.57 9.30
C ALA A 202 -0.90 -0.79 7.80
N ASN A 203 -0.80 0.28 7.01
CA ASN A 203 -0.50 0.21 5.58
C ASN A 203 0.89 -0.39 5.31
N LEU A 204 1.93 0.11 5.99
CA LEU A 204 3.30 -0.40 5.87
C LEU A 204 3.38 -1.87 6.29
N ALA A 205 2.74 -2.23 7.39
CA ALA A 205 2.72 -3.61 7.89
C ALA A 205 2.00 -4.56 6.91
N ASN A 206 0.89 -4.13 6.32
CA ASN A 206 0.16 -4.92 5.31
C ASN A 206 1.00 -5.16 4.06
N ILE A 207 1.72 -4.14 3.59
CA ILE A 207 2.64 -4.25 2.45
C ILE A 207 3.80 -5.18 2.78
N ALA A 208 4.43 -5.02 3.96
CA ALA A 208 5.55 -5.83 4.39
C ALA A 208 5.17 -7.31 4.52
N GLY A 209 4.01 -7.60 5.14
CA GLY A 209 3.45 -8.95 5.19
C GLY A 209 3.27 -9.56 3.81
N ARG A 210 2.76 -8.80 2.83
CA ARG A 210 2.63 -9.24 1.44
C ARG A 210 3.98 -9.54 0.77
N ILE A 211 5.03 -8.79 1.06
CA ILE A 211 6.36 -9.01 0.47
C ILE A 211 6.95 -10.33 0.98
N VAL A 212 6.94 -10.55 2.30
CA VAL A 212 7.63 -11.71 2.90
C VAL A 212 6.96 -13.02 2.57
N VAL A 213 5.63 -13.05 2.37
CA VAL A 213 4.94 -14.30 2.02
C VAL A 213 5.27 -14.84 0.62
N GLN A 214 5.97 -14.05 -0.20
CA GLN A 214 6.46 -14.46 -1.53
C GLN A 214 7.84 -15.13 -1.46
N LYS A 215 8.45 -15.20 -0.28
CA LYS A 215 9.79 -15.75 -0.05
C LYS A 215 9.70 -17.07 0.72
N PRO A 216 10.68 -17.98 0.56
CA PRO A 216 10.75 -19.20 1.36
C PRO A 216 11.08 -18.93 2.83
N GLY A 217 10.43 -19.66 3.75
CA GLY A 217 10.77 -19.65 5.18
C GLY A 217 10.50 -18.33 5.88
N THR A 218 11.11 -18.14 7.06
CA THR A 218 11.05 -16.89 7.83
C THR A 218 12.04 -15.87 7.26
N SER A 219 11.80 -15.47 6.02
CA SER A 219 12.58 -14.47 5.31
C SER A 219 12.28 -13.05 5.82
N THR A 220 13.26 -12.15 5.72
CA THR A 220 13.11 -10.73 6.02
C THR A 220 12.91 -9.92 4.74
N LEU A 221 12.47 -8.67 4.87
CA LEU A 221 12.46 -7.70 3.78
C LEU A 221 13.54 -6.63 3.96
N THR A 222 13.93 -5.98 2.87
CA THR A 222 14.78 -4.78 2.89
C THR A 222 13.95 -3.49 2.80
N VAL A 223 14.58 -2.36 3.13
CA VAL A 223 13.93 -1.04 3.02
C VAL A 223 13.62 -0.71 1.56
N GLU A 224 14.47 -1.12 0.62
CA GLU A 224 14.32 -0.94 -0.82
C GLU A 224 13.08 -1.68 -1.33
N GLU A 225 12.91 -2.95 -0.94
CA GLU A 225 11.73 -3.74 -1.32
C GLU A 225 10.42 -3.10 -0.82
N LEU A 226 10.44 -2.52 0.39
CA LEU A 226 9.30 -1.80 0.93
C LEU A 226 8.99 -0.53 0.13
N LYS A 227 10.02 0.26 -0.19
CA LYS A 227 9.91 1.48 -1.01
C LYS A 227 9.39 1.20 -2.40
N GLU A 228 9.91 0.19 -3.09
CA GLU A 228 9.45 -0.23 -4.41
C GLU A 228 7.97 -0.67 -4.40
N SER A 229 7.56 -1.40 -3.35
CA SER A 229 6.15 -1.76 -3.17
C SER A 229 5.25 -0.55 -2.94
N LEU A 230 5.70 0.45 -2.19
CA LEU A 230 4.95 1.69 -1.95
C LEU A 230 4.76 2.47 -3.27
N ILE A 231 5.83 2.63 -4.05
CA ILE A 231 5.80 3.35 -5.33
C ILE A 231 4.89 2.63 -6.33
N SER A 232 5.05 1.32 -6.50
CA SER A 232 4.23 0.51 -7.43
C SER A 232 2.75 0.42 -7.02
N SER A 233 2.41 0.71 -5.77
CA SER A 233 1.01 0.79 -5.32
C SER A 233 0.32 2.08 -5.74
N ASN A 234 1.09 3.17 -5.91
CA ASN A 234 0.58 4.48 -6.33
C ASN A 234 0.43 4.61 -7.86
N VAL A 235 1.09 3.77 -8.65
CA VAL A 235 1.03 3.79 -10.13
C VAL A 235 0.02 2.77 -10.65
N ASN A 236 -1.22 2.82 -10.16
CA ASN A 236 -2.37 2.21 -10.85
C ASN A 236 -3.05 3.29 -11.71
N ALA A 237 -2.27 3.89 -12.63
CA ALA A 237 -2.84 4.74 -13.67
C ALA A 237 -3.74 3.86 -14.55
N ILE A 238 -5.01 4.23 -14.70
CA ILE A 238 -5.95 3.52 -15.58
C ILE A 238 -5.41 3.62 -17.02
N ARG A 239 -4.80 2.54 -17.50
CA ARG A 239 -4.40 2.41 -18.89
C ARG A 239 -5.57 1.85 -19.68
N LYS A 240 -6.16 2.69 -20.53
CA LYS A 240 -7.29 2.31 -21.39
C LYS A 240 -7.00 2.77 -22.80
N LYS A 241 -7.21 1.88 -23.77
CA LYS A 241 -7.22 2.24 -25.19
C LYS A 241 -8.66 2.36 -25.67
N ILE A 242 -9.00 3.48 -26.29
CA ILE A 242 -10.34 3.77 -26.81
C ILE A 242 -10.23 3.97 -28.32
N GLU A 243 -10.78 3.03 -29.09
CA GLU A 243 -10.87 3.17 -30.54
C GLU A 243 -11.90 4.24 -30.92
N LYS A 244 -11.54 5.08 -31.90
CA LYS A 244 -12.38 6.16 -32.43
C LYS A 244 -12.41 6.10 -33.95
N LYS A 245 -13.39 6.77 -34.58
CA LYS A 245 -13.48 6.85 -36.04
C LYS A 245 -12.22 7.46 -36.69
N TRP A 246 -11.54 8.33 -35.97
CA TRP A 246 -10.39 9.09 -36.43
C TRP A 246 -9.03 8.46 -36.08
N GLY A 247 -9.01 7.36 -35.32
CA GLY A 247 -7.80 6.79 -34.73
C GLY A 247 -8.08 6.21 -33.35
N HIS A 248 -7.25 6.50 -32.35
CA HIS A 248 -7.49 6.02 -30.98
C HIS A 248 -6.94 6.96 -29.91
N GLU A 249 -7.44 6.79 -28.69
CA GLU A 249 -6.95 7.44 -27.48
C GLU A 249 -6.33 6.38 -26.56
N ASP A 250 -5.08 6.57 -26.17
CA ASP A 250 -4.42 5.81 -25.11
C ASP A 250 -4.40 6.67 -23.84
N TRP A 251 -5.19 6.28 -22.85
CA TRP A 251 -5.19 6.91 -21.54
C TRP A 251 -3.93 6.45 -20.81
N ILE A 252 -3.02 7.39 -20.55
CA ILE A 252 -1.78 7.14 -19.83
C ILE A 252 -2.08 7.17 -18.33
N VAL A 253 -2.87 8.15 -17.90
CA VAL A 253 -3.30 8.37 -16.51
C VAL A 253 -4.59 9.19 -16.45
N ASN A 254 -5.46 8.88 -15.50
CA ASN A 254 -6.61 9.72 -15.13
C ASN A 254 -6.87 9.54 -13.64
N TYR A 255 -6.19 10.33 -12.80
CA TYR A 255 -6.18 10.12 -11.35
C TYR A 255 -7.03 11.19 -10.66
N GLU A 256 -8.19 10.78 -10.14
CA GLU A 256 -9.18 11.69 -9.55
C GLU A 256 -8.62 12.46 -8.34
N ASN A 257 -7.85 11.78 -7.48
CA ASN A 257 -7.34 12.37 -6.23
C ASN A 257 -6.25 13.44 -6.41
N ALA A 258 -5.56 13.49 -7.55
CA ALA A 258 -4.57 14.52 -7.82
C ALA A 258 -4.98 15.45 -8.97
N ASN A 259 -6.23 15.34 -9.42
CA ASN A 259 -6.84 16.20 -10.44
C ASN A 259 -6.02 16.32 -11.74
N TYR A 260 -5.42 15.24 -12.23
CA TYR A 260 -4.69 15.25 -13.50
C TYR A 260 -5.03 14.06 -14.41
N CYS A 261 -5.00 14.32 -15.71
CA CYS A 261 -5.20 13.36 -16.78
C CYS A 261 -4.09 13.54 -17.83
N GLY A 262 -3.66 12.42 -18.40
CA GLY A 262 -2.72 12.37 -19.51
C GLY A 262 -3.23 11.37 -20.54
N LYS A 263 -3.40 11.82 -21.79
CA LYS A 263 -3.82 10.97 -22.90
C LYS A 263 -2.86 11.13 -24.07
N ARG A 264 -2.68 10.05 -24.82
CA ARG A 264 -2.06 10.09 -26.14
C ARG A 264 -3.14 9.87 -27.18
N LEU A 265 -3.31 10.83 -28.08
CA LEU A 265 -4.25 10.78 -29.20
C LEU A 265 -3.47 10.44 -30.46
N VAL A 266 -3.81 9.32 -31.10
CA VAL A 266 -3.22 8.91 -32.38
C VAL A 266 -4.24 9.19 -33.47
N LEU A 267 -4.03 10.28 -34.23
CA LEU A 267 -4.94 10.79 -35.25
C LEU A 267 -4.45 10.38 -36.64
N LYS A 268 -5.35 9.80 -37.44
CA LYS A 268 -5.03 9.38 -38.82
C LYS A 268 -5.13 10.54 -39.80
N LYS A 269 -4.30 10.51 -40.84
CA LYS A 269 -4.35 11.44 -41.97
C LYS A 269 -5.75 11.44 -42.62
N GLY A 270 -6.30 12.64 -42.86
CA GLY A 270 -7.61 12.81 -43.50
C GLY A 270 -8.80 12.57 -42.57
N TYR A 271 -8.58 12.46 -41.26
CA TYR A 271 -9.62 12.34 -40.26
C TYR A 271 -9.66 13.55 -39.32
N GLN A 272 -10.80 13.76 -38.67
CA GLN A 272 -11.04 14.84 -37.72
C GLN A 272 -11.64 14.31 -36.41
N CYS A 273 -11.27 14.94 -35.30
CA CYS A 273 -11.95 14.82 -34.02
C CYS A 273 -13.32 15.55 -34.06
N SER A 274 -14.20 15.25 -33.11
CA SER A 274 -15.44 16.01 -32.93
C SER A 274 -15.13 17.43 -32.45
N ILE A 275 -15.91 18.42 -32.90
CA ILE A 275 -15.92 19.72 -32.21
C ILE A 275 -16.52 19.52 -30.82
N HIS A 276 -15.75 19.87 -29.80
CA HIS A 276 -16.18 19.74 -28.41
C HIS A 276 -15.56 20.83 -27.55
N TYR A 277 -16.11 20.98 -26.34
CA TYR A 277 -15.58 21.82 -25.28
C TYR A 277 -15.83 21.19 -23.91
N HIS A 278 -15.08 21.66 -22.93
CA HIS A 278 -15.24 21.29 -21.52
C HIS A 278 -15.61 22.51 -20.68
N LYS A 279 -16.47 22.37 -19.66
CA LYS A 279 -16.87 23.51 -18.81
C LYS A 279 -15.88 23.77 -17.69
N ILE A 280 -15.23 22.72 -17.19
CA ILE A 280 -14.33 22.80 -16.03
C ILE A 280 -12.90 22.46 -16.44
N LYS A 281 -12.73 21.46 -17.30
CA LYS A 281 -11.42 20.93 -17.67
C LYS A 281 -10.60 21.93 -18.50
N SER A 282 -9.36 22.16 -18.07
CA SER A 282 -8.32 22.87 -18.84
C SER A 282 -7.39 21.86 -19.50
N GLU A 283 -7.01 22.10 -20.76
CA GLU A 283 -6.25 21.13 -21.56
C GLU A 283 -5.07 21.78 -22.26
N VAL A 284 -3.90 21.18 -22.16
CA VAL A 284 -2.72 21.51 -22.96
C VAL A 284 -2.46 20.37 -23.92
N PHE A 285 -2.36 20.70 -25.20
CA PHE A 285 -1.99 19.73 -26.24
C PHE A 285 -0.55 19.98 -26.67
N TYR A 286 0.22 18.91 -26.87
CA TYR A 286 1.58 18.92 -27.39
C TYR A 286 1.67 17.96 -28.58
N ILE A 287 2.19 18.41 -29.71
CA ILE A 287 2.36 17.55 -30.88
C ILE A 287 3.67 16.78 -30.75
N ASN A 288 3.57 15.47 -30.58
CA ASN A 288 4.72 14.57 -30.45
C ASN A 288 5.13 13.93 -31.78
N GLN A 289 4.25 13.90 -32.77
CA GLN A 289 4.57 13.44 -34.12
C GLN A 289 3.56 14.02 -35.13
N GLY A 290 4.03 14.26 -36.36
CA GLY A 290 3.16 14.61 -37.49
C GLY A 290 2.70 16.06 -37.49
N CYS A 291 1.65 16.33 -38.25
CA CYS A 291 1.10 17.65 -38.44
C CYS A 291 -0.43 17.61 -38.43
N VAL A 292 -1.02 18.52 -37.67
CA VAL A 292 -2.46 18.64 -37.49
C VAL A 292 -2.89 20.09 -37.69
N LEU A 293 -4.13 20.27 -38.13
CA LEU A 293 -4.79 21.56 -38.09
C LEU A 293 -5.68 21.60 -36.86
N LEU A 294 -5.41 22.54 -35.96
CA LEU A 294 -6.29 22.84 -34.84
C LEU A 294 -7.30 23.91 -35.27
N GLN A 295 -8.58 23.63 -35.05
CA GLN A 295 -9.64 24.63 -35.08
C GLN A 295 -9.99 24.97 -33.64
N ALA A 296 -9.75 26.20 -33.21
CA ALA A 296 -10.06 26.70 -31.87
C ALA A 296 -10.20 28.23 -31.91
N TYR A 297 -10.95 28.83 -30.99
CA TYR A 297 -11.14 30.29 -30.90
C TYR A 297 -11.68 30.96 -32.19
N GLY A 298 -12.37 30.20 -33.05
CA GLY A 298 -12.85 30.69 -34.35
C GLY A 298 -11.77 30.78 -35.43
N GLU A 299 -10.56 30.30 -35.15
CA GLU A 299 -9.43 30.31 -36.07
C GLU A 299 -8.92 28.89 -36.38
N GLU A 300 -8.15 28.80 -37.47
CA GLU A 300 -7.42 27.60 -37.87
C GLU A 300 -5.93 27.83 -37.65
N LYS A 301 -5.29 26.94 -36.90
CA LYS A 301 -3.85 26.99 -36.61
C LYS A 301 -3.19 25.67 -36.98
N LEU A 302 -2.16 25.75 -37.83
CA LEU A 302 -1.29 24.61 -38.11
C LEU A 302 -0.43 24.30 -36.87
N MET A 303 -0.37 23.04 -36.47
CA MET A 303 0.48 22.56 -35.38
C MET A 303 1.35 21.40 -35.85
N LYS A 304 2.63 21.42 -35.46
CA LYS A 304 3.67 20.46 -35.84
C LYS A 304 4.43 19.99 -34.61
N LEU A 305 5.31 19.01 -34.80
CA LEU A 305 6.22 18.50 -33.77
C LEU A 305 6.82 19.62 -32.91
N GLY A 306 6.61 19.52 -31.60
CA GLY A 306 7.13 20.48 -30.62
C GLY A 306 6.15 21.62 -30.28
N ASP A 307 5.14 21.87 -31.12
CA ASP A 307 4.12 22.87 -30.82
C ASP A 307 3.25 22.45 -29.64
N SER A 308 2.88 23.43 -28.83
CA SER A 308 1.90 23.26 -27.76
C SER A 308 0.88 24.38 -27.72
N LEU A 309 -0.31 24.08 -27.21
CA LEU A 309 -1.35 25.07 -27.00
C LEU A 309 -2.24 24.71 -25.80
N LEU A 310 -2.52 25.71 -24.98
CA LEU A 310 -3.55 25.67 -23.94
C LEU A 310 -4.93 25.99 -24.53
N ILE A 311 -5.90 25.13 -24.22
CA ILE A 311 -7.32 25.31 -24.48
C ILE A 311 -7.98 25.61 -23.14
N GLU A 312 -8.53 26.82 -23.03
CA GLU A 312 -9.27 27.26 -21.85
C GLU A 312 -10.66 26.61 -21.80
N PRO A 313 -11.21 26.35 -20.59
CA PRO A 313 -12.58 25.89 -20.43
C PRO A 313 -13.59 26.75 -21.21
N GLY A 314 -14.56 26.10 -21.85
CA GLY A 314 -15.56 26.71 -22.72
C GLY A 314 -15.12 26.87 -24.18
N THR A 315 -13.85 26.65 -24.50
CA THR A 315 -13.33 26.80 -25.86
C THR A 315 -13.69 25.58 -26.73
N LYS A 316 -14.50 25.82 -27.76
CA LYS A 316 -14.77 24.81 -28.79
C LYS A 316 -13.52 24.55 -29.59
N HIS A 317 -13.12 23.28 -29.69
CA HIS A 317 -11.94 22.91 -30.43
C HIS A 317 -12.04 21.53 -31.08
N ARG A 318 -11.20 21.31 -32.12
CA ARG A 318 -10.96 20.00 -32.75
C ARG A 318 -9.62 19.96 -33.46
N PHE A 319 -9.11 18.75 -33.66
CA PHE A 319 -7.95 18.47 -34.49
C PHE A 319 -8.35 17.78 -35.80
N ILE A 320 -7.62 18.12 -36.86
CA ILE A 320 -7.70 17.52 -38.19
C ILE A 320 -6.31 16.99 -38.56
N GLY A 321 -6.21 15.72 -38.93
CA GLY A 321 -4.95 15.08 -39.30
C GLY A 321 -4.54 15.44 -40.72
N LEU A 322 -3.53 16.29 -40.90
CA LEU A 322 -2.92 16.56 -42.21
C LEU A 322 -1.88 15.49 -42.58
N SER A 323 -1.28 14.87 -41.56
CA SER A 323 -0.58 13.58 -41.61
C SER A 323 -1.14 12.64 -40.54
N ASP A 324 -0.64 11.41 -40.49
CA ASP A 324 -0.74 10.63 -39.25
C ASP A 324 0.02 11.40 -38.16
N ALA A 325 -0.59 11.56 -36.99
CA ALA A 325 -0.09 12.42 -35.94
C ALA A 325 -0.31 11.81 -34.56
N GLU A 326 0.63 12.14 -33.66
CA GLU A 326 0.55 11.81 -32.25
C GLU A 326 0.48 13.11 -31.44
N ILE A 327 -0.57 13.25 -30.65
CA ILE A 327 -0.83 14.41 -29.79
C ILE A 327 -0.84 13.92 -28.35
N ILE A 328 -0.09 14.58 -27.47
CA ILE A 328 -0.16 14.35 -26.03
C ILE A 328 -1.05 15.42 -25.42
N GLU A 329 -2.08 14.98 -24.71
CA GLU A 329 -2.96 15.81 -23.90
C GLU A 329 -2.50 15.75 -22.45
N PHE A 330 -2.27 16.92 -21.85
CA PHE A 330 -2.11 17.11 -20.42
C PHE A 330 -3.29 17.94 -19.92
N SER A 331 -4.04 17.42 -18.95
CA SER A 331 -5.26 18.11 -18.53
C SER A 331 -5.59 17.87 -17.06
N SER A 332 -6.53 18.64 -16.53
CA SER A 332 -7.16 18.30 -15.25
C SER A 332 -7.97 16.99 -15.39
N HIS A 333 -8.40 16.41 -14.27
CA HIS A 333 -9.08 15.12 -14.28
C HIS A 333 -10.26 15.09 -15.28
N HIS A 334 -10.34 14.02 -16.08
CA HIS A 334 -11.36 13.90 -17.11
C HIS A 334 -12.60 13.16 -16.59
N LYS A 335 -13.76 13.82 -16.73
CA LYS A 335 -15.11 13.28 -16.47
C LYS A 335 -15.94 13.35 -17.75
N ASP A 336 -16.62 12.27 -18.11
CA ASP A 336 -17.40 12.20 -19.35
C ASP A 336 -18.56 13.23 -19.35
N GLU A 337 -19.11 13.54 -18.17
CA GLU A 337 -20.19 14.51 -18.00
C GLU A 337 -19.77 15.97 -18.30
N ASP A 338 -18.46 16.25 -18.30
CA ASP A 338 -17.90 17.56 -18.63
C ASP A 338 -17.60 17.71 -20.14
N SER A 339 -17.90 16.71 -20.98
CA SER A 339 -17.64 16.75 -22.42
C SER A 339 -18.90 17.07 -23.22
N TYR A 340 -18.95 18.23 -23.87
CA TYR A 340 -20.05 18.63 -24.75
C TYR A 340 -19.61 18.65 -26.21
N ARG A 341 -20.40 18.02 -27.10
CA ARG A 341 -20.03 17.81 -28.51
C ARG A 341 -21.05 18.45 -29.44
N ASP A 342 -20.56 19.20 -30.42
CA ASP A 342 -21.39 19.91 -31.39
C ASP A 342 -21.41 19.20 -32.74
N GLU A 343 -20.24 18.79 -33.24
CA GLU A 343 -20.08 18.15 -34.55
C GLU A 343 -19.46 16.76 -34.45
N PRO A 344 -19.86 15.82 -35.32
CA PRO A 344 -19.34 14.46 -35.28
C PRO A 344 -17.89 14.38 -35.78
N SER A 345 -17.15 13.43 -35.20
CA SER A 345 -15.83 13.05 -35.69
C SER A 345 -15.92 12.09 -36.88
N GLY A 346 -14.94 12.08 -37.78
CA GLY A 346 -14.97 11.17 -38.93
C GLY A 346 -13.88 11.41 -39.97
N LYS A 347 -14.04 10.75 -41.12
CA LYS A 347 -13.21 11.00 -42.31
C LYS A 347 -13.69 12.28 -42.99
N ILE A 348 -12.76 13.11 -43.41
CA ILE A 348 -13.03 14.35 -44.16
C ILE A 348 -13.31 13.99 -45.62
N ASP A 349 -14.21 14.72 -46.27
CA ASP A 349 -14.42 14.57 -47.70
C ASP A 349 -13.15 14.97 -48.48
N GLU A 350 -12.93 14.34 -49.64
CA GLU A 350 -11.67 14.47 -50.38
C GLU A 350 -11.43 15.89 -50.90
N THR A 351 -12.50 16.62 -51.24
CA THR A 351 -12.40 17.99 -51.78
C THR A 351 -11.94 18.95 -50.69
N THR A 352 -12.59 18.92 -49.53
CA THR A 352 -12.19 19.73 -48.36
C THR A 352 -10.79 19.36 -47.90
N PHE A 353 -10.46 18.06 -47.86
CA PHE A 353 -9.13 17.63 -47.45
C PHE A 353 -8.02 18.10 -48.40
N LYS A 354 -8.25 18.07 -49.73
CA LYS A 354 -7.32 18.64 -50.72
C LYS A 354 -7.12 20.14 -50.53
N SER A 355 -8.21 20.89 -50.27
CA SER A 355 -8.13 22.32 -49.99
C SER A 355 -7.23 22.64 -48.79
N TYR A 356 -7.35 21.87 -47.69
CA TYR A 356 -6.44 22.03 -46.55
C TYR A 356 -4.97 21.74 -46.92
N LEU A 357 -4.72 20.65 -47.67
CA LEU A 357 -3.36 20.31 -48.09
C LEU A 357 -2.76 21.39 -49.00
N GLU A 358 -3.54 21.95 -49.92
CA GLU A 358 -3.08 23.04 -50.80
C GLU A 358 -2.76 24.30 -49.98
N LYS A 359 -3.67 24.71 -49.09
CA LYS A 359 -3.55 25.89 -48.23
C LYS A 359 -2.30 25.84 -47.34
N TYR A 360 -1.98 24.68 -46.75
CA TYR A 360 -0.90 24.55 -45.76
C TYR A 360 0.35 23.82 -46.27
N SER A 361 0.40 23.43 -47.55
CA SER A 361 1.51 22.66 -48.16
C SER A 361 2.90 23.25 -47.93
N GLY A 362 3.06 24.57 -48.07
CA GLY A 362 4.33 25.27 -47.90
C GLY A 362 4.80 25.36 -46.45
N GLU A 363 3.88 25.30 -45.51
CA GLU A 363 4.18 25.31 -44.09
C GLU A 363 4.46 23.89 -43.58
N MET A 364 3.74 22.86 -44.03
CA MET A 364 3.95 21.47 -43.57
C MET A 364 5.36 20.91 -43.81
N ASN A 365 6.09 21.42 -44.80
CA ASN A 365 7.43 20.93 -45.19
C ASN A 365 8.60 21.69 -44.53
N LYS A 366 8.31 22.61 -43.60
CA LYS A 366 9.29 23.33 -42.76
C LYS A 366 9.20 22.82 -41.34
#